data_AF-A0A1Q2YCD1-F1
#
_entry.id   AF-A0A1Q2YCD1-F1
#
_cell.length_a   1.000
_cell.length_b   1.000
_cell.length_c   1.000
_cell.angle_alpha   90.00
_cell.angle_beta   90.00
_cell.angle_gamma   90.00
#
_symmetry.space_group_name_H-M   'P 1'
#
loop_
_entity.id
_entity.type
_entity.pdbx_description
1 polymer ?
#
loop_
_entity_poly.entity_id
_entity_poly.type
_entity_poly.pdbx_seq_one_letter_code
_entity_poly.pdbx_strand_id
1 'polypeptide(L)'
;MQVFRVDITAKQHQRCEDKLSGLLDDFEAAANSMIVNKFEVEISVRAGIIRSYANILQTIKNTELQAHKISTFLDVIYCESVNAFQSIEINLSNPGVLDNINGFLVSMISSLVGLAKGLQIPEDWEDYYEGNEKTVQDTYNYWKFEDSKYFQVHEKCLKLVSLFSFPSEALPNSANLKSLDPQILEQVFLFFKSGLSEPFPGPFVIDYSLIIGYIIKCCRYCQTGDFSSSVEPPMIKIVELYGLVIGSNHTLITISRITKLELGTPDLQMDLVINEIFFKQFNMIINEPDIMQAVFSLIAGILAKYPSNLIRNEHMMRIIEIGIQQLYDNAQQRFVVMALSKLWSNLIYLRKGKLEDVENIQRILIGENVGAVLVYALMRGFMVTSRSNVEFYSDIIRALTAKYGKYLTGWIMDSCAKINSESGKQVIKENAAKTFTKKLMVTRGNRAANRVVQEFWYTVTGMVDYGM
;
A
#
# COMPACT_ATOMS: atom_id res chain seq x y z
N MET A 1 -34.59 13.29 -0.28
CA MET A 1 -34.25 12.24 -1.27
C MET A 1 -33.62 11.08 -0.54
N GLN A 2 -34.27 9.91 -0.47
CA GLN A 2 -33.63 8.70 0.04
C GLN A 2 -32.58 8.25 -0.98
N VAL A 3 -31.30 8.30 -0.60
CA VAL A 3 -30.21 7.77 -1.43
C VAL A 3 -30.38 6.25 -1.49
N PHE A 4 -30.82 5.74 -2.64
CA PHE A 4 -30.88 4.31 -2.89
C PHE A 4 -29.44 3.77 -2.91
N ARG A 5 -29.04 3.10 -1.84
CA ARG A 5 -27.79 2.34 -1.80
C ARG A 5 -28.06 0.99 -2.45
N VAL A 6 -27.90 0.94 -3.77
CA VAL A 6 -28.13 -0.27 -4.55
C VAL A 6 -26.80 -1.04 -4.63
N ASP A 7 -26.46 -1.79 -3.57
CA ASP A 7 -25.38 -2.78 -3.63
C ASP A 7 -25.99 -4.07 -4.22
N ILE A 8 -25.78 -4.32 -5.52
CA ILE A 8 -26.35 -5.46 -6.24
C ILE A 8 -25.40 -6.65 -6.13
N THR A 9 -25.90 -7.79 -5.64
CA THR A 9 -25.17 -9.07 -5.67
C THR A 9 -25.28 -9.73 -7.05
N ALA A 10 -24.35 -10.63 -7.42
CA ALA A 10 -24.39 -11.34 -8.71
C ALA A 10 -25.72 -12.08 -8.98
N LYS A 11 -26.42 -12.53 -7.92
CA LYS A 11 -27.75 -13.16 -8.01
C LYS A 11 -28.90 -12.15 -8.17
N GLN A 12 -28.75 -10.92 -7.69
CA GLN A 12 -29.69 -9.82 -7.92
C GLN A 12 -29.48 -9.17 -9.29
N HIS A 13 -28.25 -9.18 -9.82
CA HIS A 13 -27.91 -8.78 -11.19
C HIS A 13 -28.80 -9.48 -12.22
N GLN A 14 -28.89 -10.82 -12.15
CA GLN A 14 -29.63 -11.62 -13.12
C GLN A 14 -31.16 -11.45 -13.05
N ARG A 15 -31.71 -10.95 -11.93
CA ARG A 15 -33.17 -10.74 -11.75
C ARG A 15 -33.64 -9.36 -12.16
N CYS A 16 -32.74 -8.39 -12.27
CA CYS A 16 -33.06 -6.99 -12.54
C CYS A 16 -32.46 -6.45 -13.87
N GLU A 17 -31.62 -7.23 -14.55
CA GLU A 17 -30.90 -6.89 -15.80
C GLU A 17 -31.82 -6.25 -16.87
N ASP A 18 -32.96 -6.90 -17.18
CA ASP A 18 -33.88 -6.41 -18.21
C ASP A 18 -34.70 -5.19 -17.77
N LYS A 19 -34.88 -4.97 -16.47
CA LYS A 19 -35.66 -3.85 -15.93
C LYS A 19 -34.82 -2.59 -15.67
N LEU A 20 -33.54 -2.78 -15.36
CA LEU A 20 -32.61 -1.68 -15.06
C LEU A 20 -31.93 -1.13 -16.31
N SER A 21 -31.68 -1.95 -17.33
CA SER A 21 -31.13 -1.50 -18.61
C SER A 21 -32.01 -0.44 -19.29
N GLY A 22 -33.34 -0.55 -19.18
CA GLY A 22 -34.28 0.46 -19.67
C GLY A 22 -34.25 1.80 -18.92
N LEU A 23 -33.61 1.88 -17.75
CA LEU A 23 -33.45 3.10 -16.95
C LEU A 23 -32.04 3.71 -17.09
N LEU A 24 -31.17 3.11 -17.89
CA LEU A 24 -29.78 3.53 -18.00
C LEU A 24 -29.63 5.00 -18.40
N ASP A 25 -30.38 5.44 -19.41
CA ASP A 25 -30.30 6.81 -19.92
C ASP A 25 -30.82 7.84 -18.89
N ASP A 26 -31.82 7.47 -18.09
CA ASP A 26 -32.32 8.32 -16.98
C ASP A 26 -31.27 8.46 -15.87
N PHE A 27 -30.61 7.36 -15.51
CA PHE A 27 -29.52 7.36 -14.53
C PHE A 27 -28.28 8.09 -15.05
N GLU A 28 -27.99 8.00 -16.36
CA GLU A 28 -26.92 8.75 -17.00
C GLU A 28 -27.20 10.26 -16.96
N ALA A 29 -28.42 10.67 -17.31
CA ALA A 29 -28.83 12.07 -17.21
C ALA A 29 -28.72 12.59 -15.77
N ALA A 30 -29.15 11.80 -14.78
CA ALA A 30 -29.00 12.12 -13.38
C ALA A 30 -27.51 12.24 -12.98
N ALA A 31 -26.66 11.27 -13.36
CA ALA A 31 -25.24 11.29 -13.04
C ALA A 31 -24.52 12.50 -13.67
N ASN A 32 -24.82 12.83 -14.93
CA ASN A 32 -24.28 14.01 -15.61
C ASN A 32 -24.74 15.31 -14.91
N SER A 33 -26.01 15.40 -14.50
CA SER A 33 -26.51 16.57 -13.76
C SER A 33 -25.77 16.77 -12.43
N MET A 34 -25.38 15.70 -11.75
CA MET A 34 -24.61 15.78 -10.50
C MET A 34 -23.19 16.30 -10.72
N ILE A 35 -22.58 16.06 -11.88
CA ILE A 35 -21.26 16.62 -12.21
C ILE A 35 -21.35 18.10 -12.53
N VAL A 36 -22.34 18.51 -13.32
CA VAL A 36 -22.52 19.90 -13.77
C VAL A 36 -22.98 20.81 -12.62
N ASN A 37 -23.73 20.28 -11.65
CA ASN A 37 -24.14 21.02 -10.44
C ASN A 37 -22.96 21.15 -9.47
N LYS A 38 -22.26 22.29 -9.52
CA LYS A 38 -20.96 22.49 -8.85
C LYS A 38 -21.02 22.43 -7.33
N PHE A 39 -21.67 23.39 -6.68
CA PHE A 39 -21.54 23.59 -5.23
C PHE A 39 -22.74 23.12 -4.40
N GLU A 40 -23.80 22.66 -5.04
CA GLU A 40 -25.08 22.38 -4.36
C GLU A 40 -25.22 20.92 -3.90
N VAL A 41 -24.29 20.04 -4.31
CA VAL A 41 -24.39 18.60 -4.06
C VAL A 41 -23.23 18.13 -3.19
N GLU A 42 -23.56 17.47 -2.08
CA GLU A 42 -22.59 16.84 -1.19
C GLU A 42 -21.77 15.75 -1.90
N ILE A 43 -20.50 15.62 -1.50
CA ILE A 43 -19.53 14.67 -2.07
C ILE A 43 -20.07 13.24 -2.08
N SER A 44 -20.65 12.81 -0.96
CA SER A 44 -21.19 11.47 -0.75
C SER A 44 -22.39 11.17 -1.66
N VAL A 45 -23.26 12.16 -1.86
CA VAL A 45 -24.46 12.05 -2.71
C VAL A 45 -24.04 11.93 -4.18
N ARG A 46 -23.12 12.79 -4.63
CA ARG A 46 -22.58 12.76 -5.99
C ARG A 46 -21.95 11.40 -6.30
N ALA A 47 -21.02 10.95 -5.46
CA ALA A 47 -20.36 9.65 -5.65
C ALA A 47 -21.35 8.47 -5.58
N GLY A 48 -22.39 8.55 -4.73
CA GLY A 48 -23.41 7.52 -4.59
C GLY A 48 -24.31 7.37 -5.82
N ILE A 49 -24.76 8.47 -6.42
CA ILE A 49 -25.56 8.46 -7.66
C ILE A 49 -24.73 7.90 -8.81
N ILE A 50 -23.48 8.35 -8.94
CA ILE A 50 -22.56 7.90 -10.00
C ILE A 50 -22.24 6.43 -9.86
N ARG A 51 -22.03 5.94 -8.63
CA ARG A 51 -21.84 4.51 -8.37
C ARG A 51 -23.09 3.70 -8.74
N SER A 52 -24.29 4.25 -8.51
CA SER A 52 -25.54 3.57 -8.88
C SER A 52 -25.69 3.46 -10.40
N TYR A 53 -25.39 4.53 -11.13
CA TYR A 53 -25.30 4.50 -12.59
C TYR A 53 -24.27 3.46 -13.07
N ALA A 54 -23.08 3.45 -12.46
CA ALA A 54 -22.01 2.50 -12.78
C ALA A 54 -22.42 1.04 -12.55
N ASN A 55 -23.16 0.75 -11.46
CA ASN A 55 -23.69 -0.60 -11.18
C ASN A 55 -24.65 -1.08 -12.27
N ILE A 56 -25.47 -0.19 -12.83
CA ILE A 56 -26.36 -0.52 -13.96
C ILE A 56 -25.54 -0.69 -15.23
N LEU A 57 -24.57 0.18 -15.48
CA LEU A 57 -23.69 0.10 -16.64
C LEU A 57 -22.85 -1.18 -16.66
N GLN A 58 -22.49 -1.71 -15.48
CA GLN A 58 -21.77 -2.96 -15.31
C GLN A 58 -22.54 -4.16 -15.87
N THR A 59 -23.88 -4.13 -15.85
CA THR A 59 -24.71 -5.23 -16.36
C THR A 59 -24.77 -5.28 -17.90
N ILE A 60 -24.24 -4.28 -18.60
CA ILE A 60 -24.23 -4.24 -20.05
C ILE A 60 -23.14 -5.15 -20.61
N LYS A 61 -23.54 -6.20 -21.34
CA LYS A 61 -22.61 -7.18 -21.94
C LYS A 61 -21.81 -6.62 -23.13
N ASN A 62 -22.27 -5.54 -23.76
CA ASN A 62 -21.56 -4.88 -24.84
C ASN A 62 -20.44 -4.00 -24.27
N THR A 63 -19.20 -4.51 -24.34
CA THR A 63 -17.99 -3.83 -23.85
C THR A 63 -17.73 -2.51 -24.57
N GLU A 64 -18.02 -2.42 -25.87
CA GLU A 64 -17.82 -1.21 -26.66
C GLU A 64 -18.78 -0.09 -26.23
N LEU A 65 -20.06 -0.43 -26.03
CA LEU A 65 -21.06 0.52 -25.50
C LEU A 65 -20.70 0.96 -24.08
N GLN A 66 -20.26 0.02 -23.24
CA GLN A 66 -19.80 0.32 -21.89
C GLN A 66 -18.62 1.31 -21.93
N ALA A 67 -17.61 1.06 -22.76
CA ALA A 67 -16.46 1.93 -22.93
C ALA A 67 -16.86 3.32 -23.47
N HIS A 68 -17.78 3.39 -24.42
CA HIS A 68 -18.31 4.66 -24.93
C HIS A 68 -18.92 5.50 -23.81
N LYS A 69 -19.87 4.92 -23.06
CA LYS A 69 -20.57 5.58 -21.95
C LYS A 69 -19.60 6.04 -20.86
N ILE A 70 -18.61 5.20 -20.50
CA ILE A 70 -17.56 5.57 -19.54
C ILE A 70 -16.73 6.74 -20.09
N SER A 71 -16.28 6.64 -21.33
CA SER A 71 -15.40 7.64 -21.95
C SER A 71 -16.05 9.02 -22.01
N THR A 72 -17.33 9.09 -22.40
CA THR A 72 -18.11 10.33 -22.35
C THR A 72 -18.20 10.89 -20.93
N PHE A 73 -18.42 10.04 -19.94
CA PHE A 73 -18.47 10.46 -18.54
C PHE A 73 -17.13 11.02 -18.04
N LEU A 74 -16.01 10.39 -18.42
CA LEU A 74 -14.66 10.87 -18.10
C LEU A 74 -14.38 12.25 -18.73
N ASP A 75 -14.85 12.49 -19.95
CA ASP A 75 -14.71 13.80 -20.60
C ASP A 75 -15.45 14.90 -19.84
N VAL A 76 -16.66 14.61 -19.35
CA VAL A 76 -17.44 15.57 -18.55
C VAL A 76 -16.72 15.89 -17.23
N ILE A 77 -16.24 14.87 -16.51
CA ILE A 77 -15.44 15.08 -15.29
C ILE A 77 -14.20 15.93 -15.60
N TYR A 78 -13.49 15.61 -16.69
CA TYR A 78 -12.29 16.34 -17.07
C TYR A 78 -12.58 17.82 -17.33
N CYS A 79 -13.57 18.11 -18.19
CA CYS A 79 -13.94 19.48 -18.55
C CYS A 79 -14.33 20.31 -17.32
N GLU A 80 -15.20 19.78 -16.44
CA GLU A 80 -15.60 20.52 -15.23
C GLU A 80 -14.47 20.69 -14.22
N SER A 81 -13.57 19.71 -14.11
CA SER A 81 -12.40 19.80 -13.23
C SER A 81 -11.41 20.86 -13.72
N VAL A 82 -11.15 20.94 -15.04
CA VAL A 82 -10.32 21.99 -15.64
C VAL A 82 -10.89 23.38 -15.33
N ASN A 83 -12.19 23.56 -15.53
CA ASN A 83 -12.87 24.83 -15.24
C ASN A 83 -12.75 25.22 -13.75
N ALA A 84 -12.88 24.24 -12.85
CA ALA A 84 -12.75 24.44 -11.42
C ALA A 84 -11.30 24.83 -11.02
N PHE A 85 -10.29 24.13 -11.55
CA PHE A 85 -8.88 24.48 -11.31
C PHE A 85 -8.53 25.88 -11.79
N GLN A 86 -8.96 26.26 -13.01
CA GLN A 86 -8.74 27.61 -13.53
C GLN A 86 -9.43 28.70 -12.69
N SER A 87 -10.53 28.36 -12.04
CA SER A 87 -11.25 29.28 -11.16
C SER A 87 -10.50 29.57 -9.85
N ILE A 88 -9.55 28.71 -9.43
CA ILE A 88 -8.74 28.94 -8.21
C ILE A 88 -7.90 30.20 -8.35
N GLU A 89 -7.23 30.38 -9.50
CA GLU A 89 -6.33 31.51 -9.73
C GLU A 89 -7.06 32.86 -9.72
N ILE A 90 -8.32 32.86 -10.17
CA ILE A 90 -9.18 34.04 -10.19
C ILE A 90 -9.67 34.39 -8.76
N ASN A 91 -9.79 33.40 -7.88
CA ASN A 91 -10.43 33.53 -6.57
C ASN A 91 -9.44 33.47 -5.39
N LEU A 92 -8.14 33.68 -5.62
CA LEU A 92 -7.08 33.61 -4.59
C LEU A 92 -7.36 34.48 -3.35
N SER A 93 -8.10 35.58 -3.50
CA SER A 93 -8.44 36.50 -2.41
C SER A 93 -9.68 36.11 -1.60
N ASN A 94 -10.39 35.02 -1.95
CA ASN A 94 -11.63 34.61 -1.30
C ASN A 94 -11.56 33.17 -0.75
N PRO A 95 -11.09 32.97 0.49
CA PRO A 95 -10.88 31.64 1.07
C PRO A 95 -12.11 30.73 1.04
N GLY A 96 -13.30 31.27 1.35
CA GLY A 96 -14.52 30.46 1.36
C GLY A 96 -14.93 29.93 -0.02
N VAL A 97 -14.63 30.68 -1.09
CA VAL A 97 -14.84 30.20 -2.46
C VAL A 97 -13.79 29.15 -2.84
N LEU A 98 -12.54 29.33 -2.42
CA LEU A 98 -11.48 28.34 -2.63
C LEU A 98 -11.79 27.00 -1.95
N ASP A 99 -12.32 27.04 -0.73
CA ASP A 99 -12.75 25.83 -0.01
C ASP A 99 -13.87 25.09 -0.75
N ASN A 100 -14.85 25.82 -1.30
CA ASN A 100 -15.91 25.23 -2.13
C ASN A 100 -15.37 24.63 -3.43
N ILE A 101 -14.41 25.28 -4.09
CA ILE A 101 -13.75 24.76 -5.30
C ILE A 101 -12.96 23.49 -4.96
N ASN A 102 -12.18 23.50 -3.87
CA ASN A 102 -11.43 22.33 -3.41
C ASN A 102 -12.37 21.17 -3.08
N GLY A 103 -13.46 21.42 -2.35
CA GLY A 103 -14.48 20.41 -2.06
C GLY A 103 -15.12 19.83 -3.33
N PHE A 104 -15.39 20.67 -4.33
CA PHE A 104 -15.88 20.22 -5.63
C PHE A 104 -14.85 19.33 -6.35
N LEU A 105 -13.58 19.73 -6.40
CA LEU A 105 -12.50 18.96 -7.02
C LEU A 105 -12.31 17.58 -6.35
N VAL A 106 -12.30 17.53 -5.02
CA VAL A 106 -12.28 16.27 -4.26
C VAL A 106 -13.49 15.41 -4.64
N SER A 107 -14.66 16.04 -4.82
CA SER A 107 -15.84 15.31 -5.26
C SER A 107 -15.77 14.78 -6.68
N MET A 108 -15.08 15.47 -7.60
CA MET A 108 -14.90 15.02 -8.98
C MET A 108 -14.02 13.78 -9.05
N ILE A 109 -12.89 13.76 -8.34
CA ILE A 109 -12.07 12.55 -8.26
C ILE A 109 -12.79 11.43 -7.47
N SER A 110 -13.55 11.76 -6.42
CA SER A 110 -14.41 10.77 -5.74
C SER A 110 -15.50 10.21 -6.65
N SER A 111 -15.94 10.95 -7.66
CA SER A 111 -16.90 10.49 -8.67
C SER A 111 -16.26 9.46 -9.58
N LEU A 112 -15.00 9.66 -9.98
CA LEU A 112 -14.21 8.65 -10.70
C LEU A 112 -14.05 7.38 -9.85
N VAL A 113 -13.77 7.51 -8.54
CA VAL A 113 -13.74 6.36 -7.62
C VAL A 113 -15.10 5.67 -7.54
N GLY A 114 -16.20 6.43 -7.48
CA GLY A 114 -17.56 5.88 -7.47
C GLY A 114 -17.88 5.09 -8.74
N LEU A 115 -17.49 5.60 -9.90
CA LEU A 115 -17.60 4.93 -11.19
C LEU A 115 -16.77 3.63 -11.21
N ALA A 116 -15.51 3.69 -10.77
CA ALA A 116 -14.65 2.52 -10.70
C ALA A 116 -15.20 1.44 -9.77
N LYS A 117 -15.68 1.83 -8.58
CA LYS A 117 -16.29 0.92 -7.61
C LYS A 117 -17.61 0.32 -8.06
N GLY A 118 -18.39 1.04 -8.86
CA GLY A 118 -19.66 0.51 -9.35
C GLY A 118 -19.52 -0.42 -10.56
N LEU A 119 -18.43 -0.29 -11.31
CA LEU A 119 -18.10 -1.18 -12.41
C LEU A 119 -17.26 -2.40 -11.99
N GLN A 120 -17.00 -2.55 -10.68
CA GLN A 120 -16.25 -3.71 -10.18
C GLN A 120 -17.00 -5.01 -10.41
N ILE A 121 -16.24 -6.06 -10.66
CA ILE A 121 -16.81 -7.39 -10.85
C ILE A 121 -17.24 -7.94 -9.48
N PRO A 122 -18.49 -8.44 -9.33
CA PRO A 122 -18.98 -8.99 -8.06
C PRO A 122 -18.08 -10.10 -7.49
N GLU A 123 -18.09 -10.29 -6.16
CA GLU A 123 -17.24 -11.29 -5.49
C GLU A 123 -17.51 -12.74 -5.97
N ASP A 124 -18.74 -13.07 -6.33
CA ASP A 124 -19.16 -14.38 -6.86
C ASP A 124 -18.86 -14.54 -8.37
N TRP A 125 -17.79 -13.91 -8.89
CA TRP A 125 -17.47 -13.88 -10.33
C TRP A 125 -17.15 -15.26 -10.91
N GLU A 126 -16.67 -16.19 -10.08
CA GLU A 126 -16.30 -17.56 -10.47
C GLU A 126 -17.50 -18.28 -11.12
N ASP A 127 -18.70 -18.11 -10.56
CA ASP A 127 -19.95 -18.67 -11.08
C ASP A 127 -20.29 -18.19 -12.51
N TYR A 128 -19.76 -17.03 -12.93
CA TYR A 128 -20.08 -16.40 -14.22
C TYR A 128 -18.97 -16.55 -15.25
N TYR A 129 -17.70 -16.44 -14.84
CA TYR A 129 -16.57 -16.37 -15.76
C TYR A 129 -15.77 -17.67 -15.87
N GLU A 130 -15.79 -18.54 -14.86
CA GLU A 130 -14.93 -19.75 -14.83
C GLU A 130 -15.32 -20.79 -15.90
N GLY A 131 -16.55 -20.72 -16.43
CA GLY A 131 -17.04 -21.54 -17.53
C GLY A 131 -17.07 -20.88 -18.91
N ASN A 132 -16.64 -19.61 -19.04
CA ASN A 132 -16.80 -18.84 -20.28
C ASN A 132 -15.48 -18.20 -20.75
N GLU A 133 -14.57 -19.07 -21.20
CA GLU A 133 -13.24 -18.71 -21.72
C GLU A 133 -13.31 -17.62 -22.79
N LYS A 134 -14.26 -17.72 -23.73
CA LYS A 134 -14.40 -16.76 -24.82
C LYS A 134 -14.70 -15.35 -24.31
N THR A 135 -15.65 -15.21 -23.39
CA THR A 135 -15.98 -13.88 -22.84
C THR A 135 -14.81 -13.27 -22.07
N VAL A 136 -14.06 -14.06 -21.31
CA VAL A 136 -12.85 -13.59 -20.62
C VAL A 136 -11.79 -13.14 -21.62
N GLN A 137 -11.58 -13.92 -22.68
CA GLN A 137 -10.60 -13.61 -23.73
C GLN A 137 -10.98 -12.35 -24.52
N ASP A 138 -12.24 -12.22 -24.93
CA ASP A 138 -12.75 -11.05 -25.65
C ASP A 138 -12.64 -9.78 -24.80
N THR A 139 -13.00 -9.87 -23.51
CA THR A 139 -12.87 -8.76 -22.55
C THR A 139 -11.41 -8.36 -22.36
N TYR A 140 -10.51 -9.35 -22.21
CA TYR A 140 -9.07 -9.10 -22.11
C TYR A 140 -8.54 -8.41 -23.37
N ASN A 141 -8.86 -8.93 -24.55
CA ASN A 141 -8.39 -8.38 -25.82
C ASN A 141 -8.85 -6.94 -26.01
N TYR A 142 -10.12 -6.65 -25.70
CA TYR A 142 -10.68 -5.32 -25.83
C TYR A 142 -9.92 -4.32 -24.94
N TRP A 143 -9.89 -4.55 -23.62
CA TRP A 143 -9.29 -3.61 -22.68
C TRP A 143 -7.77 -3.52 -22.81
N LYS A 144 -7.10 -4.58 -23.27
CA LYS A 144 -5.64 -4.58 -23.43
C LYS A 144 -5.19 -3.95 -24.75
N PHE A 145 -5.92 -4.13 -25.85
CA PHE A 145 -5.43 -3.80 -27.19
C PHE A 145 -6.36 -2.89 -28.00
N GLU A 146 -7.66 -2.92 -27.75
CA GLU A 146 -8.65 -2.19 -28.56
C GLU A 146 -9.02 -0.83 -27.95
N ASP A 147 -9.11 -0.71 -26.63
CA ASP A 147 -9.51 0.54 -25.95
C ASP A 147 -8.71 1.76 -26.46
N SER A 148 -7.39 1.62 -26.59
CA SER A 148 -6.49 2.67 -27.08
C SER A 148 -6.82 3.22 -28.48
N LYS A 149 -7.54 2.45 -29.31
CA LYS A 149 -7.90 2.82 -30.68
C LYS A 149 -9.26 3.51 -30.78
N TYR A 150 -10.12 3.32 -29.79
CA TYR A 150 -11.52 3.76 -29.85
C TYR A 150 -11.80 4.84 -28.81
N PHE A 151 -12.00 4.45 -27.55
CA PHE A 151 -12.50 5.34 -26.51
C PHE A 151 -11.45 5.80 -25.51
N GLN A 152 -10.27 5.18 -25.51
CA GLN A 152 -9.09 5.58 -24.75
C GLN A 152 -9.39 5.76 -23.26
N VAL A 153 -10.20 4.87 -22.67
CA VAL A 153 -10.66 4.97 -21.29
C VAL A 153 -9.47 4.99 -20.32
N HIS A 154 -8.46 4.13 -20.52
CA HIS A 154 -7.27 4.09 -19.67
C HIS A 154 -6.46 5.39 -19.75
N GLU A 155 -6.30 5.94 -20.96
CA GLU A 155 -5.58 7.20 -21.18
C GLU A 155 -6.31 8.37 -20.51
N LYS A 156 -7.63 8.45 -20.66
CA LYS A 156 -8.46 9.48 -20.01
C LYS A 156 -8.39 9.39 -18.49
N CYS A 157 -8.41 8.18 -17.92
CA CYS A 157 -8.21 7.96 -16.49
C CYS A 157 -6.85 8.49 -16.03
N LEU A 158 -5.77 8.17 -16.75
CA LEU A 158 -4.42 8.63 -16.42
C LEU A 158 -4.28 10.15 -16.57
N LYS A 159 -4.95 10.74 -17.56
CA LYS A 159 -5.01 12.19 -17.76
C LYS A 159 -5.71 12.88 -16.58
N LEU A 160 -6.83 12.33 -16.11
CA LEU A 160 -7.52 12.80 -14.89
C LEU A 160 -6.62 12.67 -13.66
N VAL A 161 -5.98 11.51 -13.46
CA VAL A 161 -5.03 11.31 -12.35
C VAL A 161 -3.91 12.35 -12.41
N SER A 162 -3.34 12.61 -13.59
CA SER A 162 -2.30 13.63 -13.74
C SER A 162 -2.83 15.04 -13.48
N LEU A 163 -4.04 15.37 -13.93
CA LEU A 163 -4.67 16.66 -13.68
C LEU A 163 -4.88 16.90 -12.18
N PHE A 164 -5.39 15.90 -11.45
CA PHE A 164 -5.67 16.02 -10.02
C PHE A 164 -4.40 16.01 -9.16
N SER A 165 -3.42 15.17 -9.49
CA SER A 165 -2.19 15.05 -8.70
C SER A 165 -1.17 16.14 -9.03
N PHE A 166 -1.11 16.60 -10.27
CA PHE A 166 -0.13 17.57 -10.78
C PHE A 166 -0.81 18.66 -11.66
N PRO A 167 -1.76 19.42 -11.11
CA PRO A 167 -2.53 20.40 -11.90
C PRO A 167 -1.65 21.48 -12.51
N SER A 168 -0.55 21.86 -11.85
CA SER A 168 0.40 22.86 -12.34
C SER A 168 1.19 22.44 -13.58
N GLU A 169 1.35 21.13 -13.80
CA GLU A 169 1.96 20.58 -15.02
C GLU A 169 0.92 20.30 -16.11
N ALA A 170 -0.31 19.94 -15.71
CA ALA A 170 -1.38 19.56 -16.63
C ALA A 170 -2.07 20.77 -17.28
N LEU A 171 -2.03 21.94 -16.64
CA LEU A 171 -2.73 23.14 -17.09
C LEU A 171 -1.75 24.27 -17.44
N PRO A 172 -1.96 24.98 -18.56
CA PRO A 172 -1.15 26.14 -18.91
C PRO A 172 -1.39 27.27 -17.90
N ASN A 173 -0.32 27.99 -17.55
CA ASN A 173 -0.30 29.13 -16.62
C ASN A 173 -0.64 28.80 -15.15
N SER A 174 -0.69 27.53 -14.76
CA SER A 174 -1.16 27.10 -13.42
C SER A 174 -0.06 26.87 -12.38
N ALA A 175 1.01 27.66 -12.41
CA ALA A 175 2.20 27.44 -11.56
C ALA A 175 1.91 27.53 -10.04
N ASN A 176 0.84 28.20 -9.64
CA ASN A 176 0.47 28.38 -8.23
C ASN A 176 -0.40 27.25 -7.68
N LEU A 177 -0.85 26.30 -8.52
CA LEU A 177 -1.68 25.19 -8.06
C LEU A 177 -0.85 24.18 -7.29
N LYS A 178 -1.32 23.85 -6.08
CA LYS A 178 -0.69 22.85 -5.22
C LYS A 178 -0.86 21.46 -5.83
N SER A 179 0.25 20.74 -5.97
CA SER A 179 0.25 19.33 -6.38
C SER A 179 0.30 18.42 -5.15
N LEU A 180 -0.12 17.17 -5.33
CA LEU A 180 -0.21 16.15 -4.28
C LEU A 180 -0.96 16.61 -3.03
N ASP A 181 -2.12 17.25 -3.22
CA ASP A 181 -3.02 17.52 -2.10
C ASP A 181 -3.44 16.20 -1.42
N PRO A 182 -3.33 16.07 -0.08
CA PRO A 182 -3.61 14.80 0.61
C PRO A 182 -5.02 14.26 0.39
N GLN A 183 -6.05 15.12 0.32
CA GLN A 183 -7.44 14.67 0.14
C GLN A 183 -7.65 14.13 -1.27
N ILE A 184 -7.05 14.79 -2.27
CA ILE A 184 -7.08 14.33 -3.66
C ILE A 184 -6.27 13.04 -3.80
N LEU A 185 -5.08 12.97 -3.20
CA LEU A 185 -4.20 11.80 -3.29
C LEU A 185 -4.84 10.55 -2.67
N GLU A 186 -5.60 10.69 -1.58
CA GLU A 186 -6.40 9.59 -1.03
C GLU A 186 -7.42 9.07 -2.06
N GLN A 187 -8.11 9.95 -2.78
CA GLN A 187 -9.06 9.52 -3.83
C GLN A 187 -8.34 8.87 -5.02
N VAL A 188 -7.18 9.38 -5.43
CA VAL A 188 -6.35 8.76 -6.47
C VAL A 188 -5.87 7.37 -6.04
N PHE A 189 -5.46 7.22 -4.77
CA PHE A 189 -5.12 5.92 -4.19
C PHE A 189 -6.32 4.96 -4.24
N LEU A 190 -7.50 5.40 -3.82
CA LEU A 190 -8.73 4.59 -3.86
C LEU A 190 -9.13 4.20 -5.28
N PHE A 191 -8.89 5.09 -6.26
CA PHE A 191 -9.11 4.81 -7.67
C PHE A 191 -8.23 3.65 -8.15
N PHE A 192 -6.90 3.77 -7.99
CA PHE A 192 -5.98 2.70 -8.38
C PHE A 192 -6.24 1.40 -7.62
N LYS A 193 -6.54 1.48 -6.32
CA LYS A 193 -6.88 0.33 -5.49
C LYS A 193 -8.07 -0.45 -6.07
N SER A 194 -9.09 0.25 -6.57
CA SER A 194 -10.29 -0.38 -7.13
C SER A 194 -9.94 -1.22 -8.37
N GLY A 195 -9.10 -0.71 -9.27
CA GLY A 195 -8.60 -1.46 -10.42
C GLY A 195 -7.64 -2.60 -10.04
N LEU A 196 -6.72 -2.34 -9.11
CA LEU A 196 -5.76 -3.35 -8.65
C LEU A 196 -6.44 -4.54 -7.97
N SER A 197 -7.63 -4.37 -7.38
CA SER A 197 -8.39 -5.47 -6.77
C SER A 197 -9.14 -6.37 -7.77
N GLU A 198 -9.24 -6.00 -9.05
CA GLU A 198 -10.06 -6.75 -10.01
C GLU A 198 -9.46 -8.11 -10.39
N PRO A 199 -10.29 -9.18 -10.48
CA PRO A 199 -9.85 -10.49 -10.98
C PRO A 199 -9.64 -10.52 -12.50
N PHE A 200 -10.22 -9.57 -13.25
CA PHE A 200 -10.12 -9.50 -14.70
C PHE A 200 -9.73 -8.08 -15.15
N PRO A 201 -9.25 -7.89 -16.40
CA PRO A 201 -9.05 -6.57 -16.96
C PRO A 201 -10.38 -5.86 -17.13
N GLY A 202 -10.34 -4.54 -17.01
CA GLY A 202 -11.52 -3.71 -17.08
C GLY A 202 -11.18 -2.25 -17.33
N PRO A 203 -12.21 -1.38 -17.38
CA PRO A 203 -12.04 0.05 -17.68
C PRO A 203 -11.12 0.80 -16.72
N PHE A 204 -10.91 0.28 -15.50
CA PHE A 204 -10.10 0.93 -14.47
C PHE A 204 -8.90 0.09 -14.02
N VAL A 205 -8.66 -1.04 -14.68
CA VAL A 205 -7.49 -1.89 -14.42
C VAL A 205 -6.33 -1.35 -15.24
N ILE A 206 -5.60 -0.42 -14.65
CA ILE A 206 -4.46 0.24 -15.27
C ILE A 206 -3.21 -0.66 -15.21
N ASP A 207 -2.44 -0.67 -16.30
CA ASP A 207 -1.17 -1.40 -16.39
C ASP A 207 -0.18 -1.00 -15.28
N TYR A 208 0.49 -1.99 -14.69
CA TYR A 208 1.37 -1.77 -13.54
C TYR A 208 2.53 -0.82 -13.87
N SER A 209 3.05 -0.86 -15.10
CA SER A 209 4.11 0.05 -15.55
C SER A 209 3.70 1.52 -15.48
N LEU A 210 2.43 1.83 -15.78
CA LEU A 210 1.89 3.19 -15.73
C LEU A 210 1.65 3.64 -14.29
N ILE A 211 1.14 2.75 -13.43
CA ILE A 211 0.99 3.01 -11.98
C ILE A 211 2.37 3.25 -11.33
N ILE A 212 3.36 2.43 -11.68
CA ILE A 212 4.75 2.58 -11.21
C ILE A 212 5.35 3.89 -11.72
N GLY A 213 5.13 4.25 -12.98
CA GLY A 213 5.56 5.54 -13.53
C GLY A 213 4.96 6.72 -12.75
N TYR A 214 3.67 6.63 -12.40
CA TYR A 214 3.00 7.61 -11.54
C TYR A 214 3.61 7.67 -10.14
N ILE A 215 3.85 6.52 -9.48
CA ILE A 215 4.50 6.43 -8.16
C ILE A 215 5.87 7.12 -8.18
N ILE A 216 6.70 6.83 -9.18
CA ILE A 216 8.03 7.42 -9.33
C ILE A 216 7.92 8.94 -9.51
N LYS A 217 6.96 9.41 -10.32
CA LYS A 217 6.71 10.85 -10.48
C LYS A 217 6.35 11.51 -9.15
N CYS A 218 5.45 10.91 -8.36
CA CYS A 218 5.10 11.40 -7.03
C CYS A 218 6.31 11.43 -6.08
N CYS A 219 7.13 10.37 -6.07
CA CYS A 219 8.33 10.31 -5.24
C CYS A 219 9.30 11.45 -5.57
N ARG A 220 9.53 11.72 -6.85
CA ARG A 220 10.41 12.80 -7.31
C ARG A 220 9.87 14.18 -6.96
N TYR A 221 8.57 14.40 -7.09
CA TYR A 221 7.95 15.63 -6.65
C TYR A 221 8.10 15.83 -5.13
N CYS A 222 7.99 14.75 -4.35
CA CYS A 222 8.22 14.79 -2.90
C CYS A 222 9.67 15.17 -2.51
N GLN A 223 10.64 15.06 -3.43
CA GLN A 223 12.03 15.46 -3.19
C GLN A 223 12.22 16.99 -3.30
N THR A 224 11.35 17.66 -4.05
CA THR A 224 11.44 19.10 -4.32
C THR A 224 10.39 19.93 -3.60
N GLY A 225 9.27 19.32 -3.22
CA GLY A 225 8.20 19.99 -2.48
C GLY A 225 8.44 20.05 -0.97
N ASP A 226 7.97 21.12 -0.34
CA ASP A 226 7.92 21.22 1.12
C ASP A 226 6.58 20.68 1.64
N PHE A 227 6.65 19.59 2.42
CA PHE A 227 5.49 18.94 3.03
C PHE A 227 5.51 18.99 4.56
N SER A 228 6.41 19.77 5.15
CA SER A 228 6.62 19.84 6.61
C SER A 228 5.38 20.24 7.42
N SER A 229 4.39 20.90 6.79
CA SER A 229 3.12 21.31 7.40
C SER A 229 1.94 20.39 7.07
N SER A 230 2.15 19.32 6.29
CA SER A 230 1.06 18.43 5.89
C SER A 230 0.68 17.49 7.03
N VAL A 231 -0.63 17.45 7.37
CA VAL A 231 -1.18 16.56 8.40
C VAL A 231 -0.95 15.08 8.05
N GLU A 232 -0.99 14.74 6.76
CA GLU A 232 -0.65 13.41 6.25
C GLU A 232 0.34 13.57 5.09
N PRO A 233 1.62 13.18 5.26
CA PRO A 233 2.61 13.29 4.21
C PRO A 233 2.23 12.42 2.99
N PRO A 234 2.30 12.96 1.76
CA PRO A 234 1.97 12.23 0.53
C PRO A 234 2.68 10.87 0.39
N MET A 235 3.89 10.77 0.96
CA MET A 235 4.71 9.57 0.93
C MET A 235 4.02 8.33 1.49
N ILE A 236 3.15 8.45 2.49
CA ILE A 236 2.43 7.30 3.05
C ILE A 236 1.59 6.63 1.96
N LYS A 237 0.76 7.40 1.25
CA LYS A 237 -0.11 6.89 0.19
C LYS A 237 0.66 6.37 -1.02
N ILE A 238 1.79 6.99 -1.34
CA ILE A 238 2.68 6.53 -2.43
C ILE A 238 3.26 5.16 -2.10
N VAL A 239 3.72 4.96 -0.86
CA VAL A 239 4.25 3.67 -0.38
C VAL A 239 3.16 2.60 -0.31
N GLU A 240 1.97 2.95 0.21
CA GLU A 240 0.82 2.06 0.25
C GLU A 240 0.40 1.61 -1.15
N LEU A 241 0.37 2.53 -2.12
CA LEU A 241 0.02 2.22 -3.50
C LEU A 241 1.01 1.22 -4.12
N TYR A 242 2.31 1.42 -3.93
CA TYR A 242 3.29 0.44 -4.41
C TYR A 242 3.14 -0.91 -3.69
N GLY A 243 2.83 -0.89 -2.39
CA GLY A 243 2.47 -2.10 -1.63
C GLY A 243 1.29 -2.87 -2.24
N LEU A 244 0.27 -2.17 -2.77
CA LEU A 244 -0.82 -2.79 -3.51
C LEU A 244 -0.37 -3.36 -4.85
N VAL A 245 0.55 -2.71 -5.58
CA VAL A 245 1.11 -3.24 -6.82
C VAL A 245 1.89 -4.54 -6.56
N ILE A 246 2.76 -4.57 -5.53
CA ILE A 246 3.39 -5.81 -5.04
C ILE A 246 2.34 -6.84 -4.60
N GLY A 247 1.23 -6.33 -4.06
CA GLY A 247 0.02 -7.00 -3.65
C GLY A 247 -0.66 -7.83 -4.74
N SER A 248 -0.78 -7.22 -5.92
CA SER A 248 -1.80 -7.55 -6.91
C SER A 248 -1.14 -8.28 -8.07
N ASN A 249 -1.27 -9.60 -8.11
CA ASN A 249 -0.91 -10.41 -9.28
C ASN A 249 -2.04 -11.38 -9.64
N HIS A 250 -3.18 -11.28 -8.95
CA HIS A 250 -4.32 -12.18 -9.15
C HIS A 250 -4.94 -12.00 -10.52
N THR A 251 -5.02 -10.79 -11.08
CA THR A 251 -5.61 -10.55 -12.40
C THR A 251 -4.94 -11.39 -13.49
N LEU A 252 -3.61 -11.29 -13.64
CA LEU A 252 -2.86 -12.05 -14.65
C LEU A 252 -2.90 -13.56 -14.39
N ILE A 253 -2.82 -13.97 -13.12
CA ILE A 253 -2.92 -15.38 -12.73
C ILE A 253 -4.30 -15.95 -13.09
N THR A 254 -5.38 -15.22 -12.80
CA THR A 254 -6.76 -15.64 -13.07
C THR A 254 -7.01 -15.77 -14.57
N ILE A 255 -6.58 -14.77 -15.36
CA ILE A 255 -6.72 -14.83 -16.83
C ILE A 255 -5.94 -16.03 -17.38
N SER A 256 -4.66 -16.17 -17.02
CA SER A 256 -3.83 -17.28 -17.47
C SER A 256 -4.43 -18.65 -17.10
N ARG A 257 -5.04 -18.77 -15.91
CA ARG A 257 -5.73 -19.98 -15.46
C ARG A 257 -6.93 -20.33 -16.35
N ILE A 258 -7.76 -19.34 -16.69
CA ILE A 258 -9.03 -19.56 -17.40
C ILE A 258 -8.81 -19.70 -18.91
N THR A 259 -7.99 -18.83 -19.51
CA THR A 259 -7.77 -18.78 -20.96
C THR A 259 -6.56 -19.59 -21.43
N LYS A 260 -5.79 -20.15 -20.51
CA LYS A 260 -4.54 -20.88 -20.79
C LYS A 260 -3.49 -20.05 -21.54
N LEU A 261 -3.64 -18.72 -21.54
CA LEU A 261 -2.65 -17.82 -22.09
C LEU A 261 -1.39 -17.80 -21.21
N GLU A 262 -0.23 -17.86 -21.85
CA GLU A 262 1.05 -17.65 -21.18
C GLU A 262 1.30 -16.14 -20.98
N LEU A 263 0.74 -15.61 -19.90
CA LEU A 263 0.97 -14.23 -19.49
C LEU A 263 2.27 -14.17 -18.68
N GLY A 264 3.24 -13.37 -19.14
CA GLY A 264 4.50 -13.17 -18.43
C GLY A 264 4.31 -12.53 -17.05
N THR A 265 5.37 -12.53 -16.24
CA THR A 265 5.36 -11.81 -14.97
C THR A 265 5.54 -10.30 -15.20
N PRO A 266 4.75 -9.44 -14.54
CA PRO A 266 4.91 -8.00 -14.69
C PRO A 266 6.28 -7.56 -14.14
N ASP A 267 6.94 -6.64 -14.85
CA ASP A 267 8.12 -5.96 -14.33
C ASP A 267 7.68 -4.93 -13.28
N LEU A 268 8.00 -5.21 -12.02
CA LEU A 268 7.64 -4.38 -10.87
C LEU A 268 8.64 -3.24 -10.62
N GLN A 269 9.73 -3.15 -11.40
CA GLN A 269 10.80 -2.14 -11.29
C GLN A 269 11.28 -1.90 -9.84
N MET A 270 11.40 -3.00 -9.09
CA MET A 270 11.55 -2.96 -7.63
C MET A 270 12.77 -2.17 -7.17
N ASP A 271 13.91 -2.35 -7.84
CA ASP A 271 15.16 -1.68 -7.49
C ASP A 271 15.02 -0.15 -7.66
N LEU A 272 14.42 0.28 -8.77
CA LEU A 272 14.19 1.70 -9.06
C LEU A 272 13.22 2.33 -8.06
N VAL A 273 12.10 1.66 -7.79
CA VAL A 273 11.07 2.19 -6.88
C VAL A 273 11.58 2.25 -5.44
N ILE A 274 12.31 1.22 -4.96
CA ILE A 274 12.93 1.25 -3.63
C ILE A 274 13.94 2.39 -3.54
N ASN A 275 14.73 2.65 -4.58
CA ASN A 275 15.66 3.77 -4.58
C ASN A 275 14.95 5.13 -4.46
N GLU A 276 13.87 5.34 -5.21
CA GLU A 276 13.08 6.58 -5.15
C GLU A 276 12.31 6.74 -3.84
N ILE A 277 11.71 5.67 -3.31
CA ILE A 277 10.92 5.69 -2.07
C ILE A 277 11.79 5.76 -0.83
N PHE A 278 12.87 4.97 -0.76
CA PHE A 278 13.60 4.75 0.49
C PHE A 278 14.89 5.55 0.56
N PHE A 279 15.76 5.44 -0.45
CA PHE A 279 17.10 6.02 -0.37
C PHE A 279 17.15 7.50 -0.70
N LYS A 280 16.45 7.95 -1.74
CA LYS A 280 16.39 9.37 -2.09
C LYS A 280 15.57 10.21 -1.11
N GLN A 281 14.68 9.56 -0.34
CA GLN A 281 13.83 10.19 0.67
C GLN A 281 14.28 9.88 2.10
N PHE A 282 15.49 9.35 2.28
CA PHE A 282 15.94 8.78 3.55
C PHE A 282 15.76 9.73 4.75
N ASN A 283 16.13 11.00 4.61
CA ASN A 283 16.01 12.00 5.69
C ASN A 283 14.55 12.26 6.09
N MET A 284 13.62 12.25 5.15
CA MET A 284 12.20 12.40 5.44
C MET A 284 11.69 11.18 6.22
N ILE A 285 12.08 9.98 5.79
CA ILE A 285 11.63 8.72 6.38
C ILE A 285 12.12 8.53 7.82
N ILE A 286 13.39 8.87 8.10
CA ILE A 286 13.95 8.66 9.45
C ILE A 286 13.36 9.60 10.49
N ASN A 287 12.84 10.77 10.07
CA ASN A 287 12.29 11.77 10.96
C ASN A 287 10.78 11.61 11.18
N GLU A 288 10.09 10.87 10.31
CA GLU A 288 8.63 10.68 10.34
C GLU A 288 8.25 9.21 10.62
N PRO A 289 7.85 8.86 11.86
CA PRO A 289 7.54 7.48 12.26
C PRO A 289 6.46 6.80 11.41
N ASP A 290 5.46 7.53 10.94
CA ASP A 290 4.36 6.97 10.13
C ASP A 290 4.84 6.58 8.73
N ILE A 291 5.69 7.40 8.11
CA ILE A 291 6.34 7.06 6.83
C ILE A 291 7.25 5.85 7.04
N MET A 292 8.03 5.84 8.12
CA MET A 292 8.91 4.71 8.47
C MET A 292 8.13 3.39 8.62
N GLN A 293 6.99 3.43 9.31
CA GLN A 293 6.10 2.27 9.44
C GLN A 293 5.64 1.77 8.05
N ALA A 294 5.18 2.68 7.18
CA ALA A 294 4.70 2.33 5.85
C ALA A 294 5.83 1.67 5.02
N VAL A 295 7.02 2.27 5.05
CA VAL A 295 8.19 1.77 4.30
C VAL A 295 8.64 0.40 4.80
N PHE A 296 8.79 0.19 6.11
CA PHE A 296 9.17 -1.14 6.62
C PHE A 296 8.10 -2.19 6.38
N SER A 297 6.82 -1.79 6.40
CA SER A 297 5.71 -2.69 6.03
C SER A 297 5.78 -3.10 4.56
N LEU A 298 6.12 -2.17 3.66
CA LEU A 298 6.37 -2.45 2.24
C LEU A 298 7.54 -3.42 2.07
N ILE A 299 8.70 -3.13 2.66
CA ILE A 299 9.91 -3.97 2.56
C ILE A 299 9.62 -5.38 3.12
N ALA A 300 8.91 -5.48 4.25
CA ALA A 300 8.48 -6.76 4.80
C ALA A 300 7.53 -7.52 3.85
N GLY A 301 6.61 -6.81 3.20
CA GLY A 301 5.68 -7.36 2.20
C GLY A 301 6.40 -7.87 0.95
N ILE A 302 7.42 -7.15 0.49
CA ILE A 302 8.31 -7.57 -0.59
C ILE A 302 9.04 -8.86 -0.19
N LEU A 303 9.69 -8.93 0.98
CA LEU A 303 10.35 -10.17 1.44
C LEU A 303 9.41 -11.37 1.53
N ALA A 304 8.14 -11.13 1.89
CA ALA A 304 7.16 -12.20 1.99
C ALA A 304 6.70 -12.76 0.63
N LYS A 305 6.80 -11.97 -0.45
CA LYS A 305 6.31 -12.34 -1.79
C LYS A 305 7.44 -12.58 -2.81
N TYR A 306 8.41 -11.69 -2.85
CA TYR A 306 9.52 -11.65 -3.80
C TYR A 306 10.89 -11.53 -3.10
N PRO A 307 11.25 -12.47 -2.20
CA PRO A 307 12.48 -12.37 -1.40
C PRO A 307 13.75 -12.28 -2.26
N SER A 308 13.83 -13.02 -3.36
CA SER A 308 15.02 -13.03 -4.23
C SER A 308 15.32 -11.65 -4.82
N ASN A 309 14.29 -10.90 -5.21
CA ASN A 309 14.45 -9.56 -5.77
C ASN A 309 15.08 -8.61 -4.75
N LEU A 310 14.63 -8.65 -3.50
CA LEU A 310 15.16 -7.76 -2.47
C LEU A 310 16.54 -8.21 -1.95
N ILE A 311 16.76 -9.51 -1.77
CA ILE A 311 18.02 -10.02 -1.21
C ILE A 311 19.20 -9.81 -2.15
N ARG A 312 18.95 -9.78 -3.46
CA ARG A 312 19.95 -9.53 -4.50
C ARG A 312 20.10 -8.06 -4.84
N ASN A 313 19.23 -7.20 -4.30
CA ASN A 313 19.32 -5.76 -4.49
C ASN A 313 20.63 -5.24 -3.88
N GLU A 314 21.31 -4.33 -4.60
CA GLU A 314 22.60 -3.76 -4.17
C GLU A 314 22.52 -3.02 -2.83
N HIS A 315 21.34 -2.51 -2.47
CA HIS A 315 21.11 -1.80 -1.23
C HIS A 315 20.65 -2.68 -0.07
N MET A 316 20.57 -4.02 -0.23
CA MET A 316 20.09 -4.92 0.82
C MET A 316 20.84 -4.75 2.15
N MET A 317 22.16 -4.62 2.10
CA MET A 317 22.97 -4.37 3.30
C MET A 317 22.59 -3.07 4.00
N ARG A 318 22.32 -2.02 3.22
CA ARG A 318 21.87 -0.74 3.77
C ARG A 318 20.50 -0.84 4.42
N ILE A 319 19.57 -1.61 3.84
CA ILE A 319 18.26 -1.90 4.44
C ILE A 319 18.44 -2.59 5.79
N ILE A 320 19.34 -3.58 5.87
CA ILE A 320 19.65 -4.31 7.12
C ILE A 320 20.23 -3.36 8.17
N GLU A 321 21.23 -2.55 7.82
CA GLU A 321 21.83 -1.56 8.73
C GLU A 321 20.79 -0.60 9.31
N ILE A 322 19.95 -0.02 8.44
CA ILE A 322 18.90 0.91 8.86
C ILE A 322 17.91 0.16 9.77
N GLY A 323 17.44 -1.02 9.37
CA GLY A 323 16.52 -1.81 10.18
C GLY A 323 17.09 -2.16 11.57
N ILE A 324 18.40 -2.38 11.69
CA ILE A 324 19.08 -2.68 12.95
C ILE A 324 19.05 -1.43 13.83
N GLN A 325 19.43 -0.28 13.27
CA GLN A 325 19.46 0.99 13.98
C GLN A 325 18.08 1.35 14.53
N GLN A 326 17.04 1.17 13.71
CA GLN A 326 15.66 1.53 14.09
C GLN A 326 15.05 0.64 15.20
N LEU A 327 15.61 -0.55 15.48
CA LEU A 327 15.16 -1.37 16.62
C LEU A 327 15.41 -0.69 17.97
N TYR A 328 16.43 0.16 18.07
CA TYR A 328 16.74 0.91 19.28
C TYR A 328 16.14 2.31 19.24
N ASP A 329 16.40 3.08 18.18
CA ASP A 329 16.01 4.49 18.10
C ASP A 329 14.50 4.69 18.19
N ASN A 330 13.72 3.75 17.64
CA ASN A 330 12.27 3.80 17.61
C ASN A 330 11.60 2.79 18.56
N ALA A 331 12.31 2.35 19.61
CA ALA A 331 11.80 1.35 20.55
C ALA A 331 10.48 1.74 21.26
N GLN A 332 10.16 3.04 21.35
CA GLN A 332 8.88 3.53 21.89
C GLN A 332 7.75 3.57 20.86
N GLN A 333 8.08 3.62 19.57
CA GLN A 333 7.11 3.77 18.49
C GLN A 333 6.49 2.42 18.13
N ARG A 334 5.35 2.11 18.76
CA ARG A 334 4.66 0.80 18.65
C ARG A 334 4.54 0.31 17.21
N PHE A 335 4.05 1.15 16.30
CA PHE A 335 3.77 0.73 14.94
C PHE A 335 5.03 0.54 14.09
N VAL A 336 6.08 1.33 14.34
CA VAL A 336 7.40 1.14 13.72
C VAL A 336 8.00 -0.20 14.17
N VAL A 337 8.00 -0.48 15.49
CA VAL A 337 8.52 -1.75 16.04
C VAL A 337 7.72 -2.95 15.50
N MET A 338 6.40 -2.82 15.37
CA MET A 338 5.56 -3.85 14.75
C MET A 338 5.96 -4.12 13.28
N ALA A 339 6.22 -3.06 12.49
CA ALA A 339 6.66 -3.20 11.10
C ALA A 339 8.07 -3.84 11.02
N LEU A 340 9.00 -3.42 11.87
CA LEU A 340 10.34 -4.01 11.99
C LEU A 340 10.27 -5.48 12.38
N SER A 341 9.39 -5.86 13.31
CA SER A 341 9.24 -7.26 13.71
C SER A 341 8.79 -8.15 12.55
N LYS A 342 7.88 -7.66 11.69
CA LYS A 342 7.49 -8.35 10.45
C LYS A 342 8.66 -8.44 9.47
N LEU A 343 9.40 -7.35 9.27
CA LEU A 343 10.59 -7.31 8.41
C LEU A 343 11.60 -8.39 8.83
N TRP A 344 12.02 -8.36 10.09
CA TRP A 344 13.01 -9.30 10.63
C TRP A 344 12.52 -10.73 10.62
N SER A 345 11.26 -10.97 10.99
CA SER A 345 10.68 -12.31 10.93
C SER A 345 10.69 -12.87 9.51
N ASN A 346 10.30 -12.06 8.51
CA ASN A 346 10.32 -12.48 7.11
C ASN A 346 11.74 -12.73 6.61
N LEU A 347 12.70 -11.88 6.99
CA LEU A 347 14.11 -12.01 6.62
C LEU A 347 14.78 -13.23 7.28
N ILE A 348 14.43 -13.57 8.52
CA ILE A 348 15.01 -14.72 9.22
C ILE A 348 14.42 -16.04 8.72
N TYR A 349 13.11 -16.08 8.47
CA TYR A 349 12.46 -17.32 8.05
C TYR A 349 12.62 -17.61 6.55
N LEU A 350 12.62 -16.57 5.70
CA LEU A 350 12.64 -16.65 4.23
C LEU A 350 11.76 -17.77 3.67
N ARG A 351 10.48 -17.81 4.05
CA ARG A 351 9.58 -18.92 3.71
C ARG A 351 9.42 -19.15 2.19
N LYS A 352 9.53 -18.09 1.38
CA LYS A 352 9.49 -18.16 -0.09
C LYS A 352 10.85 -17.92 -0.74
N GLY A 353 11.93 -17.85 0.04
CA GLY A 353 13.28 -17.63 -0.47
C GLY A 353 13.83 -18.86 -1.18
N LYS A 354 14.67 -18.65 -2.18
CA LYS A 354 15.46 -19.72 -2.80
C LYS A 354 16.62 -20.10 -1.89
N LEU A 355 17.25 -21.25 -2.14
CA LEU A 355 18.41 -21.71 -1.38
C LEU A 355 19.54 -20.67 -1.37
N GLU A 356 19.85 -20.10 -2.54
CA GLU A 356 20.85 -19.02 -2.70
C GLU A 356 20.52 -17.80 -1.81
N ASP A 357 19.25 -17.46 -1.68
CA ASP A 357 18.82 -16.32 -0.86
C ASP A 357 19.05 -16.61 0.63
N VAL A 358 18.77 -17.85 1.07
CA VAL A 358 19.02 -18.31 2.44
C VAL A 358 20.52 -18.34 2.74
N GLU A 359 21.33 -18.87 1.83
CA GLU A 359 22.79 -18.89 1.96
C GLU A 359 23.37 -17.48 2.03
N ASN A 360 22.87 -16.54 1.22
CA ASN A 360 23.30 -15.15 1.27
C ASN A 360 22.97 -14.50 2.63
N ILE A 361 21.75 -14.66 3.13
CA ILE A 361 21.38 -14.12 4.45
C ILE A 361 22.16 -14.81 5.58
N GLN A 362 22.46 -16.11 5.47
CA GLN A 362 23.35 -16.79 6.43
C GLN A 362 24.78 -16.23 6.39
N ARG A 363 25.33 -15.99 5.19
CA ARG A 363 26.64 -15.37 5.02
C ARG A 363 26.70 -13.99 5.67
N ILE A 364 25.67 -13.16 5.49
CA ILE A 364 25.57 -11.83 6.11
C ILE A 364 25.46 -11.96 7.65
N LEU A 365 24.49 -12.74 8.15
CA LEU A 365 24.24 -12.79 9.60
C LEU A 365 25.35 -13.50 10.38
N ILE A 366 25.95 -14.56 9.82
CA ILE A 366 26.96 -15.37 10.50
C ILE A 366 28.37 -14.99 10.04
N GLY A 367 28.63 -15.04 8.73
CA GLY A 367 29.97 -14.84 8.16
C GLY A 367 30.48 -13.42 8.35
N GLU A 368 29.63 -12.42 8.10
CA GLU A 368 29.95 -10.99 8.30
C GLU A 368 29.62 -10.50 9.72
N ASN A 369 29.17 -11.41 10.61
CA ASN A 369 28.85 -11.14 12.00
C ASN A 369 27.75 -10.08 12.23
N VAL A 370 26.91 -9.81 11.22
CA VAL A 370 25.78 -8.86 11.34
C VAL A 370 24.73 -9.35 12.34
N GLY A 371 24.61 -10.67 12.54
CA GLY A 371 23.71 -11.26 13.53
C GLY A 371 24.02 -10.84 14.95
N ALA A 372 25.29 -10.68 15.33
CA ALA A 372 25.68 -10.16 16.64
C ALA A 372 25.26 -8.70 16.80
N VAL A 373 25.43 -7.88 15.75
CA VAL A 373 25.04 -6.45 15.73
C VAL A 373 23.52 -6.31 15.84
N LEU A 374 22.77 -7.15 15.12
CA LEU A 374 21.31 -7.21 15.19
C LEU A 374 20.85 -7.54 16.62
N VAL A 375 21.40 -8.60 17.23
CA VAL A 375 21.02 -8.98 18.60
C VAL A 375 21.39 -7.88 19.59
N TYR A 376 22.53 -7.20 19.40
CA TYR A 376 22.90 -6.08 20.24
C TYR A 376 21.86 -4.95 20.24
N ALA A 377 21.49 -4.47 19.05
CA ALA A 377 20.48 -3.44 18.90
C ALA A 377 19.09 -3.89 19.40
N LEU A 378 18.73 -5.15 19.12
CA LEU A 378 17.49 -5.77 19.59
C LEU A 378 17.42 -5.77 21.12
N MET A 379 18.48 -6.17 21.81
CA MET A 379 18.54 -6.19 23.28
C MET A 379 18.54 -4.78 23.87
N ARG A 380 19.20 -3.81 23.24
CA ARG A 380 19.12 -2.40 23.64
C ARG A 380 17.71 -1.85 23.55
N GLY A 381 17.05 -2.02 22.40
CA GLY A 381 15.67 -1.58 22.19
C GLY A 381 14.71 -2.27 23.15
N PHE A 382 14.88 -3.58 23.33
CA PHE A 382 14.07 -4.39 24.22
C PHE A 382 14.08 -3.90 25.68
N MET A 383 15.21 -3.42 26.20
CA MET A 383 15.27 -2.93 27.58
C MET A 383 14.53 -1.62 27.80
N VAL A 384 14.51 -0.75 26.77
CA VAL A 384 13.91 0.58 26.91
C VAL A 384 12.45 0.61 26.46
N THR A 385 12.01 -0.35 25.65
CA THR A 385 10.66 -0.40 25.07
C THR A 385 9.54 -0.45 26.12
N SER A 386 8.31 -0.13 25.71
CA SER A 386 7.13 -0.22 26.57
C SER A 386 6.61 -1.67 26.67
N ARG A 387 5.87 -1.99 27.75
CA ARG A 387 5.31 -3.34 27.98
C ARG A 387 4.51 -3.87 26.78
N SER A 388 3.73 -2.99 26.13
CA SER A 388 2.90 -3.37 24.99
C SER A 388 3.73 -3.74 23.76
N ASN A 389 4.97 -3.26 23.63
CA ASN A 389 5.84 -3.51 22.48
C ASN A 389 6.71 -4.77 22.65
N VAL A 390 6.81 -5.33 23.85
CA VAL A 390 7.62 -6.53 24.17
C VAL A 390 7.26 -7.73 23.28
N GLU A 391 5.99 -7.85 22.88
CA GLU A 391 5.54 -8.92 21.98
C GLU A 391 6.27 -8.93 20.64
N PHE A 392 6.55 -7.74 20.07
CA PHE A 392 7.18 -7.61 18.76
C PHE A 392 8.67 -7.97 18.81
N TYR A 393 9.36 -7.62 19.89
CA TYR A 393 10.73 -8.08 20.14
C TYR A 393 10.78 -9.59 20.37
N SER A 394 9.78 -10.14 21.09
CA SER A 394 9.66 -11.58 21.33
C SER A 394 9.55 -12.37 20.03
N ASP A 395 8.80 -11.86 19.04
CA ASP A 395 8.68 -12.48 17.72
C ASP A 395 10.03 -12.57 16.98
N ILE A 396 10.86 -11.52 17.05
CA ILE A 396 12.21 -11.51 16.46
C ILE A 396 13.14 -12.50 17.19
N ILE A 397 13.17 -12.46 18.53
CA ILE A 397 13.98 -13.37 19.35
C ILE A 397 13.58 -14.83 19.07
N ARG A 398 12.28 -15.09 18.92
CA ARG A 398 11.75 -16.41 18.59
C ARG A 398 12.21 -16.88 17.21
N ALA A 399 12.15 -16.00 16.21
CA ALA A 399 12.65 -16.29 14.86
C ALA A 399 14.15 -16.62 14.87
N LEU A 400 14.96 -15.82 15.56
CA LEU A 400 16.39 -16.07 15.74
C LEU A 400 16.65 -17.39 16.49
N THR A 401 15.84 -17.72 17.50
CA THR A 401 15.99 -18.97 18.26
C THR A 401 15.72 -20.18 17.37
N ALA A 402 14.68 -20.11 16.54
CA ALA A 402 14.29 -21.20 15.65
C ALA A 402 15.31 -21.45 14.53
N LYS A 403 15.92 -20.39 13.96
CA LYS A 403 16.82 -20.51 12.80
C LYS A 403 18.31 -20.45 13.14
N TYR A 404 18.69 -19.68 14.15
CA TYR A 404 20.07 -19.35 14.48
C TYR A 404 20.44 -19.67 15.95
N GLY A 405 19.69 -20.57 16.60
CA GLY A 405 19.86 -20.88 18.03
C GLY A 405 21.29 -21.23 18.46
N LYS A 406 22.07 -21.89 17.60
CA LYS A 406 23.49 -22.21 17.83
C LYS A 406 24.34 -20.95 18.11
N TYR A 407 24.04 -19.84 17.45
CA TYR A 407 24.80 -18.59 17.55
C TYR A 407 24.17 -17.62 18.55
N LEU A 408 22.83 -17.63 18.65
CA LEU A 408 22.06 -16.68 19.43
C LEU A 408 22.48 -16.62 20.91
N THR A 409 22.84 -17.75 21.51
CA THR A 409 23.28 -17.79 22.91
C THR A 409 24.52 -16.92 23.14
N GLY A 410 25.54 -17.03 22.27
CA GLY A 410 26.74 -16.19 22.34
C GLY A 410 26.41 -14.73 22.10
N TRP A 411 25.65 -14.44 21.03
CA TRP A 411 25.25 -13.08 20.69
C TRP A 411 24.49 -12.37 21.82
N ILE A 412 23.59 -13.05 22.53
CA ILE A 412 22.86 -12.47 23.68
C ILE A 412 23.82 -12.19 24.84
N MET A 413 24.71 -13.13 25.17
CA MET A 413 25.66 -12.96 26.27
C MET A 413 26.61 -11.79 26.02
N ASP A 414 27.16 -11.70 24.81
CA ASP A 414 28.06 -10.62 24.41
C ASP A 414 27.33 -9.27 24.41
N SER A 415 26.07 -9.26 23.93
CA SER A 415 25.23 -8.05 23.93
C SER A 415 24.96 -7.55 25.36
N CYS A 416 24.64 -8.45 26.28
CA CYS A 416 24.41 -8.10 27.70
C CYS A 416 25.69 -7.56 28.36
N ALA A 417 26.84 -8.18 28.08
CA ALA A 417 28.13 -7.71 28.59
C ALA A 417 28.46 -6.31 28.06
N LYS A 418 28.25 -6.08 26.76
CA LYS A 418 28.48 -4.78 26.12
C LYS A 418 27.56 -3.69 26.68
N ILE A 419 26.27 -3.98 26.85
CA ILE A 419 25.29 -3.07 27.50
C ILE A 419 25.76 -2.65 28.90
N ASN A 420 26.21 -3.61 29.72
CA ASN A 420 26.69 -3.32 31.07
C ASN A 420 27.95 -2.44 31.04
N SER A 421 28.85 -2.71 30.10
CA SER A 421 30.06 -1.91 29.91
C SER A 421 29.74 -0.47 29.51
N GLU A 422 28.81 -0.25 28.57
CA GLU A 422 28.45 1.09 28.09
C GLU A 422 27.63 1.89 29.12
N SER A 423 26.82 1.22 29.94
CA SER A 423 26.02 1.87 30.99
C SER A 423 26.81 2.18 32.27
N GLY A 424 28.03 1.65 32.42
CA GLY A 424 28.83 1.77 33.64
C GLY A 424 28.20 1.11 34.88
N LYS A 425 27.15 0.31 34.69
CA LYS A 425 26.38 -0.37 35.74
C LYS A 425 26.04 -1.78 35.30
N GLN A 426 25.90 -2.69 36.26
CA GLN A 426 25.43 -4.05 35.98
C GLN A 426 23.90 -4.06 35.85
N VAL A 427 23.39 -3.51 34.75
CA VAL A 427 21.96 -3.47 34.42
C VAL A 427 21.41 -4.89 34.22
N ILE A 428 22.16 -5.74 33.53
CA ILE A 428 21.82 -7.15 33.30
C ILE A 428 22.79 -8.03 34.10
N LYS A 429 22.28 -8.72 35.12
CA LYS A 429 23.07 -9.71 35.86
C LYS A 429 23.45 -10.87 34.94
N GLU A 430 24.72 -11.27 34.95
CA GLU A 430 25.22 -12.35 34.09
C GLU A 430 24.46 -13.67 34.29
N ASN A 431 24.13 -14.01 35.54
CA ASN A 431 23.34 -15.20 35.87
C ASN A 431 21.91 -15.14 35.31
N ALA A 432 21.31 -13.94 35.24
CA ALA A 432 19.99 -13.76 34.63
C ALA A 432 20.06 -13.99 33.11
N ALA A 433 21.07 -13.44 32.43
CA ALA A 433 21.30 -13.67 31.01
C ALA A 433 21.58 -15.15 30.69
N LYS A 434 22.40 -15.85 31.49
CA LYS A 434 22.63 -17.30 31.36
C LYS A 434 21.35 -18.12 31.54
N THR A 435 20.53 -17.76 32.53
CA THR A 435 19.26 -18.45 32.79
C THR A 435 18.27 -18.22 31.65
N PHE A 436 18.20 -16.99 31.15
CA PHE A 436 17.36 -16.61 30.02
C PHE A 436 17.73 -17.38 28.76
N THR A 437 19.01 -17.36 28.35
CA THR A 437 19.46 -18.08 27.14
C THR A 437 19.20 -19.59 27.25
N LYS A 438 19.47 -20.20 28.43
CA LYS A 438 19.17 -21.62 28.67
C LYS A 438 17.67 -21.94 28.54
N LYS A 439 16.80 -21.15 29.19
CA LYS A 439 15.34 -21.30 29.07
C LYS A 439 14.89 -21.12 27.62
N LEU A 440 15.41 -20.11 26.93
CA LEU A 440 15.05 -19.79 25.54
C LEU A 440 15.40 -20.95 24.59
N MET A 441 16.58 -21.55 24.70
CA MET A 441 16.98 -22.68 23.87
C MET A 441 16.10 -23.92 24.05
N VAL A 442 15.61 -24.17 25.26
CA VAL A 442 14.68 -25.28 25.54
C VAL A 442 13.35 -25.13 24.80
N THR A 443 12.88 -23.88 24.62
CA THR A 443 11.61 -23.63 23.92
C THR A 443 11.69 -23.86 22.40
N ARG A 444 12.89 -23.91 21.82
CA ARG A 444 13.14 -24.04 20.37
C ARG A 444 12.39 -23.03 19.50
N GLY A 445 12.11 -21.84 20.04
CA GLY A 445 11.35 -20.82 19.33
C GLY A 445 9.84 -21.11 19.20
N ASN A 446 9.26 -21.95 20.07
CA ASN A 446 7.80 -22.12 20.14
C ASN A 446 7.12 -20.97 20.91
N ARG A 447 5.78 -20.96 20.96
CA ARG A 447 5.00 -19.93 21.70
C ARG A 447 5.39 -19.79 23.17
N ALA A 448 5.88 -20.87 23.80
CA ALA A 448 6.41 -20.84 25.16
C ALA A 448 7.59 -19.86 25.35
N ALA A 449 8.32 -19.53 24.27
CA ALA A 449 9.40 -18.55 24.28
C ALA A 449 8.90 -17.16 24.69
N ASN A 450 7.67 -16.78 24.33
CA ASN A 450 7.12 -15.45 24.64
C ASN A 450 7.10 -15.20 26.15
N ARG A 451 6.69 -16.21 26.93
CA ARG A 451 6.69 -16.12 28.40
C ARG A 451 8.11 -15.99 28.94
N VAL A 452 9.07 -16.75 28.40
CA VAL A 452 10.48 -16.67 28.81
C VAL A 452 11.07 -15.29 28.54
N VAL A 453 10.75 -14.70 27.39
CA VAL A 453 11.17 -13.34 27.01
C VAL A 453 10.53 -12.29 27.91
N GLN A 454 9.22 -12.38 28.18
CA GLN A 454 8.53 -11.47 29.09
C GLN A 454 9.06 -11.54 30.52
N GLU A 455 9.24 -12.74 31.08
CA GLU A 455 9.85 -12.94 32.41
C GLU A 455 11.24 -12.29 32.50
N PHE A 456 12.04 -12.45 31.45
CA PHE A 456 13.35 -11.82 31.38
C PHE A 456 13.25 -10.29 31.30
N TRP A 457 12.32 -9.76 30.49
CA TRP A 457 12.07 -8.33 30.40
C TRP A 457 11.76 -7.70 31.76
N TYR A 458 10.81 -8.27 32.50
CA TYR A 458 10.48 -7.81 33.86
C TYR A 458 11.68 -7.84 34.79
N THR A 459 12.51 -8.89 34.67
CA THR A 459 13.72 -9.02 35.49
C THR A 459 14.74 -7.91 35.22
N VAL A 460 14.90 -7.49 33.95
CA VAL A 460 15.90 -6.47 33.57
C VAL A 460 15.37 -5.04 33.71
N THR A 461 14.07 -4.79 33.56
CA THR A 461 13.48 -3.46 33.73
C THR A 461 13.04 -3.15 35.16
N GLY A 462 12.91 -4.18 36.00
CA GLY A 462 12.38 -4.04 37.36
C GLY A 462 10.89 -3.75 37.40
N MET A 463 10.18 -3.87 36.27
CA MET A 463 8.73 -3.72 36.23
C MET A 463 8.04 -4.93 36.85
N VAL A 464 7.02 -4.68 37.66
CA VAL A 464 6.21 -5.72 38.30
C VAL A 464 5.23 -6.30 37.27
N ASP A 465 5.12 -7.62 37.22
CA ASP A 465 4.07 -8.29 36.44
C ASP A 465 2.73 -8.09 37.16
N TYR A 466 2.00 -7.04 36.77
CA TYR A 466 0.57 -6.94 37.08
C TYR A 466 -0.16 -7.92 36.16
N GLY A 467 -0.06 -9.21 36.47
CA GLY A 467 -0.90 -10.22 35.85
C GLY A 467 -2.37 -9.78 35.91
N MET A 468 -3.16 -10.23 34.93
CA MET A 468 -4.63 -10.14 34.99
C MET A 468 -5.16 -10.52 36.37
#